data_AF-A0A8J2XYM7-F1
#
_entry.id   AF-A0A8J2XYM7-F1
#
_cell.length_a   1.000
_cell.length_b   1.000
_cell.length_c   1.000
_cell.angle_alpha   90.00
_cell.angle_beta   90.00
_cell.angle_gamma   90.00
#
_symmetry.space_group_name_H-M   'P 1'
#
loop_
_entity.id
_entity.type
_entity.pdbx_description
1 polymer ?
#
loop_
_entity_poly.entity_id
_entity_poly.type
_entity_poly.pdbx_seq_one_letter_code
_entity_poly.pdbx_strand_id
1 'polypeptide(L)'
;MRAATRMYYPFKNMLTTQHMLLVLTTWPDRASAAAFAQRVLEARLAACVHIGMPVQALYRWQGKIEQGEEIPLQIKTTQARYAEVQAAIQAAHPYDVPEIVAVPISEGLPAYMNWGAAETEPLQRT
;
A
#
# COMPACT_ATOMS: atom_id res chain seq x y z
N MET A 1 6.77 26.67 5.76
CA MET A 1 5.43 26.68 5.13
C MET A 1 5.60 26.71 3.62
N ARG A 2 5.55 25.57 2.93
CA ARG A 2 5.54 25.54 1.46
C ARG A 2 4.11 25.26 1.01
N ALA A 3 3.58 26.18 0.22
CA ALA A 3 2.23 26.17 -0.30
C ALA A 3 2.01 24.90 -1.14
N ALA A 4 0.91 24.21 -0.87
CA ALA A 4 0.41 23.14 -1.72
C ALA A 4 -0.09 23.76 -3.04
N THR A 5 0.73 23.69 -4.09
CA THR A 5 0.29 24.00 -5.45
C THR A 5 -0.82 23.02 -5.80
N ARG A 6 -2.03 23.56 -5.96
CA ARG A 6 -3.25 22.83 -6.30
C ARG A 6 -3.09 22.25 -7.71
N MET A 7 -2.55 21.04 -7.82
CA MET A 7 -2.42 20.32 -9.08
C MET A 7 -3.85 20.02 -9.58
N TYR A 8 -4.27 20.73 -10.61
CA TYR A 8 -5.59 20.61 -11.21
C TYR A 8 -5.67 19.26 -11.93
N TYR A 9 -6.31 18.27 -11.31
CA TYR A 9 -6.58 16.97 -11.91
C TYR A 9 -7.88 17.09 -12.73
N PRO A 10 -7.84 17.00 -14.07
CA PRO A 10 -9.05 17.10 -14.88
C PRO A 10 -9.90 15.84 -14.67
N PHE A 11 -11.03 15.97 -13.98
CA PHE A 11 -12.02 14.90 -13.82
C PHE A 11 -12.68 14.60 -15.16
N LYS A 12 -12.17 13.62 -15.89
CA LYS A 12 -12.94 12.94 -16.93
C LYS A 12 -13.92 12.00 -16.21
N ASN A 13 -15.22 12.32 -16.30
CA ASN A 13 -16.29 11.42 -15.88
C ASN A 13 -16.18 10.10 -16.66
N MET A 14 -15.69 9.06 -16.00
CA MET A 14 -15.94 7.68 -16.39
C MET A 14 -16.25 6.89 -15.12
N LEU A 15 -17.54 6.55 -14.96
CA LEU A 15 -18.09 5.79 -13.85
C LEU A 15 -17.70 4.32 -13.96
N THR A 16 -16.42 4.01 -13.83
CA THR A 16 -15.99 2.67 -13.42
C THR A 16 -15.60 2.78 -11.96
N THR A 17 -16.48 2.32 -11.07
CA THR A 17 -16.15 2.15 -9.65
C THR A 17 -15.01 1.15 -9.58
N GLN A 18 -13.77 1.63 -9.58
CA GLN A 18 -12.62 0.77 -9.35
C GLN A 18 -12.63 0.39 -7.88
N HIS A 19 -12.68 -0.91 -7.60
CA HIS A 19 -12.71 -1.41 -6.24
C HIS A 19 -11.36 -1.14 -5.60
N MET A 20 -11.31 -0.20 -4.65
CA MET A 20 -10.09 0.13 -3.93
C MET A 20 -9.89 -0.84 -2.77
N LEU A 21 -8.64 -1.14 -2.49
CA LEU A 21 -8.20 -1.99 -1.39
C LEU A 21 -7.28 -1.22 -0.46
N LEU A 22 -7.41 -1.53 0.83
CA LEU A 22 -6.41 -1.27 1.84
C LEU A 22 -5.65 -2.57 2.11
N VAL A 23 -4.39 -2.64 1.69
CA VAL A 23 -3.51 -3.76 2.00
C VAL A 23 -2.71 -3.43 3.27
N LEU A 24 -2.81 -4.30 4.26
CA LEU A 24 -2.12 -4.26 5.53
C LEU A 24 -0.96 -5.26 5.51
N THR A 25 0.19 -4.81 6.03
CA THR A 25 1.43 -5.58 6.17
C THR A 25 2.29 -4.90 7.23
N THR A 26 3.30 -5.60 7.74
CA THR A 26 4.34 -5.03 8.60
C THR A 26 5.71 -5.18 7.96
N TRP A 27 6.70 -4.46 8.46
CA TRP A 27 8.12 -4.52 8.04
C TRP A 27 9.02 -4.55 9.29
N PRO A 28 10.24 -5.13 9.24
CA PRO A 28 11.10 -5.24 10.42
C PRO A 28 11.67 -3.90 10.90
N ASP A 29 11.83 -2.91 10.02
CA ASP A 29 12.40 -1.62 10.38
C ASP A 29 11.90 -0.48 9.48
N ARG A 30 12.09 0.75 9.95
CA ARG A 30 11.56 1.95 9.29
C ARG A 30 12.25 2.27 7.97
N ALA A 31 13.54 1.98 7.85
CA ALA A 31 14.30 2.29 6.65
C ALA A 31 13.90 1.36 5.50
N SER A 32 13.82 0.05 5.76
CA SER A 32 13.37 -0.93 4.77
C SER A 32 11.88 -0.73 4.41
N ALA A 33 11.03 -0.38 5.38
CA ALA A 33 9.63 -0.02 5.12
C ALA A 33 9.50 1.20 4.20
N ALA A 34 10.30 2.25 4.43
CA ALA A 34 10.30 3.45 3.61
C ALA A 34 10.82 3.19 2.19
N ALA A 35 11.88 2.40 2.05
CA ALA A 35 12.41 2.01 0.74
C ALA A 35 11.38 1.20 -0.06
N PHE A 36 10.68 0.26 0.59
CA PHE A 36 9.61 -0.50 -0.05
C PHE A 36 8.43 0.40 -0.47
N ALA A 37 7.99 1.29 0.41
CA ALA A 37 6.92 2.23 0.13
C ALA A 37 7.22 3.09 -1.10
N GLN A 38 8.45 3.62 -1.20
CA GLN A 38 8.89 4.39 -2.37
C GLN A 38 8.85 3.54 -3.65
N ARG A 39 9.37 2.31 -3.60
CA ARG A 39 9.39 1.40 -4.75
C ARG A 39 8.00 1.11 -5.31
N VAL A 40 7.01 0.82 -4.45
CA VAL A 40 5.64 0.51 -4.93
C VAL A 40 4.92 1.73 -5.50
N LEU A 41 5.24 2.93 -5.01
CA LEU A 41 4.72 4.19 -5.57
C LEU A 41 5.35 4.48 -6.94
N GLU A 42 6.67 4.37 -7.06
CA GLU A 42 7.40 4.57 -8.32
C GLU A 42 6.94 3.60 -9.42
N ALA A 43 6.64 2.35 -9.03
CA ALA A 43 6.13 1.32 -9.94
C ALA A 43 4.61 1.44 -10.23
N ARG A 44 3.90 2.44 -9.66
CA ARG A 44 2.44 2.60 -9.76
C ARG A 44 1.65 1.35 -9.33
N LEU A 45 2.19 0.60 -8.38
CA LEU A 45 1.49 -0.54 -7.76
C LEU A 45 0.56 -0.08 -6.64
N ALA A 46 0.84 1.07 -6.03
CA ALA A 46 0.02 1.69 -5.02
C ALA A 46 -0.07 3.20 -5.28
N ALA A 47 -1.20 3.81 -4.89
CA ALA A 47 -1.36 5.26 -4.96
C ALA A 47 -0.83 5.96 -3.71
N CYS A 48 -0.94 5.30 -2.55
CA CYS A 48 -0.55 5.85 -1.26
C CYS A 48 -0.09 4.74 -0.32
N VAL A 49 0.91 5.03 0.51
CA VAL A 49 1.34 4.17 1.60
C VAL A 49 1.44 5.01 2.86
N HIS A 50 0.78 4.59 3.95
CA HIS A 50 1.10 5.13 5.27
C HIS A 50 2.15 4.24 5.93
N ILE A 51 3.18 4.88 6.47
CA ILE A 51 4.20 4.24 7.32
C ILE A 51 3.89 4.66 8.76
N GLY A 52 3.52 3.70 9.60
CA GLY A 52 3.16 3.97 10.98
C GLY A 52 4.34 4.25 11.91
N MET A 53 4.01 4.31 13.20
CA MET A 53 4.98 4.21 14.29
C MET A 53 5.26 2.73 14.59
N PRO A 54 6.41 2.40 15.19
CA PRO A 54 6.69 1.03 15.60
C PRO A 54 5.60 0.46 16.51
N VAL A 55 5.26 -0.80 16.29
CA VAL A 55 4.31 -1.57 17.09
C VAL A 55 4.97 -2.83 17.62
N GLN A 56 4.46 -3.36 18.72
CA GLN A 56 4.86 -4.66 19.22
C GLN A 56 3.93 -5.73 18.63
N ALA A 57 4.50 -6.64 17.84
CA ALA A 57 3.82 -7.82 17.34
C ALA A 57 4.04 -8.98 18.33
N LEU A 58 2.96 -9.59 18.83
CA LEU A 58 3.01 -10.82 19.61
C LEU A 58 2.39 -11.95 18.79
N TYR A 59 3.10 -13.06 18.64
CA TYR A 59 2.65 -14.19 17.84
C TYR A 59 3.14 -15.51 18.42
N ARG A 60 2.59 -16.63 17.94
CA ARG A 60 3.04 -17.96 18.36
C ARG A 60 3.97 -18.55 17.32
N TRP A 61 5.18 -18.93 17.75
CA TRP A 61 6.16 -19.62 16.91
C TRP A 61 6.73 -20.83 17.67
N GLN A 62 6.76 -21.99 17.02
CA GLN A 62 7.24 -23.25 17.60
C GLN A 62 6.69 -23.53 19.03
N GLY A 63 5.40 -23.24 19.23
CA GLY A 63 4.70 -23.46 20.50
C GLY A 63 4.87 -22.35 21.55
N LYS A 64 5.80 -21.41 21.36
CA LYS A 64 6.06 -20.31 22.28
C LYS A 64 5.43 -19.01 21.79
N ILE A 65 5.12 -18.11 22.73
CA ILE A 65 4.77 -16.73 22.39
C ILE A 65 6.08 -15.99 22.18
N GLU A 66 6.25 -15.46 20.99
CA GLU A 66 7.34 -14.59 20.59
C GLU A 66 6.83 -13.15 20.47
N GLN A 67 7.77 -12.20 20.49
CA GLN A 67 7.48 -10.80 20.27
C GLN A 67 8.54 -10.15 19.38
N GLY A 68 8.11 -9.22 18.53
CA GLY A 68 8.98 -8.41 17.68
C GLY A 68 8.48 -6.97 17.63
N GLU A 69 9.40 -6.03 17.40
CA GLU A 69 9.02 -4.68 16.99
C GLU A 69 8.92 -4.64 15.47
N GLU A 70 7.83 -4.06 14.95
CA GLU A 70 7.58 -3.98 13.51
C GLU A 70 7.00 -2.62 13.13
N ILE A 71 7.13 -2.26 11.85
CA ILE A 71 6.58 -1.04 11.27
C ILE A 71 5.34 -1.39 10.44
N PRO A 72 4.14 -0.95 10.84
CA PRO A 72 2.93 -1.23 10.09
C PRO A 72 2.88 -0.35 8.83
N LEU A 73 2.54 -0.97 7.71
CA LEU A 73 2.25 -0.32 6.44
C LEU A 73 0.79 -0.48 6.06
N GLN A 74 0.23 0.60 5.53
CA GLN A 74 -1.12 0.62 4.98
C GLN A 74 -1.08 1.11 3.54
N ILE A 75 -1.17 0.19 2.59
CA ILE A 75 -1.00 0.42 1.16
C ILE A 75 -2.38 0.54 0.51
N LYS A 76 -2.64 1.64 -0.20
CA LYS A 76 -3.91 1.88 -0.90
C LYS A 76 -3.69 1.65 -2.38
N THR A 77 -4.43 0.70 -2.93
CA THR A 77 -4.32 0.29 -4.33
C THR A 77 -5.69 -0.13 -4.88
N THR A 78 -5.76 -0.47 -6.15
CA THR A 78 -6.96 -1.05 -6.76
C THR A 78 -6.95 -2.58 -6.66
N GLN A 79 -8.12 -3.20 -6.71
CA GLN A 79 -8.29 -4.65 -6.76
C GLN A 79 -7.49 -5.28 -7.91
N ALA A 80 -7.43 -4.60 -9.06
CA ALA A 80 -6.69 -5.06 -10.23
C ALA A 80 -5.17 -5.19 -9.98
N ARG A 81 -4.63 -4.41 -9.03
CA ARG A 81 -3.19 -4.39 -8.69
C ARG A 81 -2.80 -5.26 -7.51
N TYR A 82 -3.78 -5.86 -6.83
CA TYR A 82 -3.51 -6.63 -5.62
C TYR A 82 -2.45 -7.71 -5.82
N ALA A 83 -2.56 -8.51 -6.89
CA ALA A 83 -1.60 -9.58 -7.16
C ALA A 83 -0.16 -9.07 -7.36
N GLU A 84 0.01 -7.91 -8.00
CA GLU A 84 1.32 -7.29 -8.20
C GLU A 84 1.87 -6.70 -6.89
N VAL A 85 1.02 -6.09 -6.05
CA VAL A 85 1.41 -5.63 -4.72
C VAL A 85 1.82 -6.80 -3.84
N GLN A 86 1.04 -7.89 -3.82
CA GLN A 86 1.36 -9.09 -3.06
C GLN A 86 2.72 -9.66 -3.51
N ALA A 87 2.93 -9.81 -4.82
CA ALA A 87 4.20 -10.31 -5.36
C ALA A 87 5.37 -9.37 -5.01
N ALA A 88 5.16 -8.05 -5.05
CA ALA A 88 6.18 -7.07 -4.69
C ALA A 88 6.55 -7.16 -3.20
N ILE A 89 5.57 -7.35 -2.31
CA ILE A 89 5.81 -7.59 -0.87
C ILE A 89 6.63 -8.88 -0.72
N GLN A 90 6.16 -10.00 -1.25
CA GLN A 90 6.84 -11.30 -1.11
C GLN A 90 8.27 -11.28 -1.64
N ALA A 91 8.54 -10.56 -2.73
CA ALA A 91 9.88 -10.46 -3.30
C ALA A 91 10.85 -9.56 -2.52
N ALA A 92 10.33 -8.63 -1.71
CA ALA A 92 11.13 -7.65 -0.97
C ALA A 92 11.19 -7.91 0.53
N HIS A 93 10.24 -8.68 1.07
CA HIS A 93 10.10 -8.88 2.50
C HIS A 93 11.14 -9.88 3.03
N PRO A 94 11.78 -9.62 4.19
CA PRO A 94 12.81 -10.51 4.73
C PRO A 94 12.24 -11.74 5.44
N TYR A 95 10.95 -11.77 5.75
CA TYR A 95 10.28 -12.93 6.35
C TYR A 95 9.71 -13.85 5.25
N ASP A 96 9.78 -15.16 5.49
CA ASP A 96 9.26 -16.17 4.56
C ASP A 96 7.74 -16.06 4.35
N VAL A 97 7.01 -15.67 5.41
CA VAL A 97 5.55 -15.49 5.39
C VAL A 97 5.22 -14.12 5.98
N PRO A 98 5.24 -13.04 5.17
CA PRO A 98 4.80 -11.72 5.63
C PRO A 98 3.29 -11.67 5.87
N GLU A 99 2.85 -10.79 6.76
CA GLU A 99 1.44 -10.40 6.84
C GLU A 99 1.04 -9.69 5.53
N ILE A 100 0.05 -10.20 4.80
CA ILE A 100 -0.54 -9.50 3.65
C ILE A 100 -2.05 -9.69 3.70
N VAL A 101 -2.77 -8.68 4.18
CA VAL A 101 -4.23 -8.72 4.33
C VAL A 101 -4.86 -7.59 3.52
N ALA A 102 -5.76 -7.92 2.59
CA ALA A 102 -6.51 -6.94 1.82
C ALA A 102 -7.90 -6.71 2.42
N VAL A 103 -8.21 -5.45 2.72
CA VAL A 103 -9.53 -5.00 3.19
C VAL A 103 -10.21 -4.20 2.08
N PRO A 104 -11.41 -4.59 1.61
CA PRO A 104 -12.17 -3.81 0.66
C PRO A 104 -12.54 -2.44 1.23
N ILE A 105 -12.31 -1.37 0.45
CA ILE A 105 -12.78 -0.04 0.81
C ILE A 105 -14.17 0.13 0.18
N SER A 106 -15.22 0.09 1.00
CA SER A 106 -16.61 0.19 0.55
C SER A 106 -16.99 1.61 0.12
N GLU A 107 -16.45 2.62 0.80
CA GLU A 107 -16.79 4.03 0.57
C GLU A 107 -15.58 4.94 0.79
N GLY A 108 -15.57 6.08 0.10
CA GLY A 108 -14.54 7.11 0.24
C GLY A 108 -14.92 8.34 -0.58
N LEU A 109 -14.20 9.45 -0.38
CA LEU A 109 -14.40 10.65 -1.19
C LEU A 109 -14.18 10.30 -2.67
N PRO A 110 -15.16 10.48 -3.58
CA PRO A 110 -15.02 10.05 -4.98
C PRO A 110 -13.77 10.61 -5.66
N ALA A 111 -13.41 11.85 -5.34
CA ALA A 111 -12.20 12.47 -5.85
C ALA A 111 -10.92 11.74 -5.45
N TYR A 112 -10.85 11.23 -4.22
CA TYR A 112 -9.71 10.46 -3.71
C TYR A 112 -9.64 9.08 -4.35
N MET A 113 -10.78 8.41 -4.50
CA MET A 113 -10.85 7.09 -5.14
C MET A 113 -10.44 7.14 -6.60
N ASN A 114 -10.90 8.17 -7.34
CA ASN A 114 -10.53 8.37 -8.74
C ASN A 114 -9.04 8.68 -8.90
N TRP A 115 -8.47 9.52 -8.03
CA TRP A 115 -7.03 9.76 -8.01
C TRP A 115 -6.25 8.47 -7.73
N GLY A 116 -6.68 7.67 -6.75
CA GLY A 116 -6.02 6.41 -6.41
C GLY A 116 -6.05 5.39 -7.56
N ALA A 117 -7.17 5.31 -8.28
CA ALA A 117 -7.26 4.50 -9.49
C ALA A 117 -6.31 4.99 -10.59
N ALA A 118 -6.28 6.31 -10.86
CA ALA A 118 -5.44 6.89 -11.90
C ALA A 118 -3.92 6.72 -11.62
N GLU A 119 -3.48 6.91 -10.38
CA GLU A 119 -2.07 6.73 -10.00
C GLU A 119 -1.63 5.26 -10.00
N THR A 120 -2.56 4.32 -10.13
CA THR A 120 -2.25 2.88 -10.24
C THR A 120 -2.46 2.31 -11.64
N GLU A 121 -2.69 3.15 -12.65
CA GLU A 121 -2.69 2.72 -14.05
C GLU A 121 -1.29 2.23 -14.48
N PRO A 122 -1.19 1.14 -15.29
CA PRO A 122 0.09 0.65 -15.77
C PRO A 122 0.84 1.71 -16.54
N LEU A 123 2.14 1.87 -16.21
CA LEU A 123 3.04 2.64 -17.05
C LEU A 123 3.05 2.01 -18.44
N GLN A 124 2.77 2.81 -19.47
CA GLN A 124 2.87 2.36 -20.84
C GLN A 124 4.32 1.97 -21.10
N ARG A 125 4.55 0.69 -21.46
CA ARG A 125 5.88 0.24 -21.89
C ARG A 125 6.16 0.87 -23.26
N THR A 126 7.05 1.84 -23.30
CA THR A 126 7.68 2.30 -24.56
C THR A 126 8.59 1.24 -25.13
#